data_AF-A0A316E4T4-F1
#
_entry.id   AF-A0A316E4T4-F1
#
_cell.length_a   1.000
_cell.length_b   1.000
_cell.length_c   1.000
_cell.angle_alpha   90.00
_cell.angle_beta   90.00
_cell.angle_gamma   90.00
#
_symmetry.space_group_name_H-M   'P 1'
#
loop_
_entity.id
_entity.type
_entity.pdbx_description
1 polymer ?
#
loop_
_entity_poly.entity_id
_entity_poly.type
_entity_poly.pdbx_seq_one_letter_code
_entity_poly.pdbx_strand_id
1 'polypeptide(L)'
;MKKIAFILFFVAFISFAQEGQEEKLKEKARIESTNLTWEANKDLAEDDFVAAEVDYRKAISKSDENTVAPYNLGNAYYNKESYAEAFGRFKQAGEKATAKEEKHKAYHNMGNVFMKQKEYEKAVEAYKEALRNNPKDEETRYNLALAKELLKKQQDEQQKNDENKDNKDNKDQKDDKDQDQKNDGDNKEDQKNKDDSDKKDQEDKGDKEDEKKEDNKEGEGDEKKEEQKKPEQGDKPQEQQQQPRPNQLSKQQIQNLLEAMQNEEKKVQEKIDAKKVKGAKVKNEKDW
;
A
#
# COMPACT_ATOMS: atom_id res chain seq x y z
N MET A 1 47.38 38.99 -23.15
CA MET A 1 47.19 37.52 -23.07
C MET A 1 47.70 36.91 -21.76
N LYS A 2 48.97 37.09 -21.35
CA LYS A 2 49.51 36.48 -20.11
C LYS A 2 48.74 36.81 -18.81
N LYS A 3 48.28 38.06 -18.64
CA LYS A 3 47.48 38.47 -17.47
C LYS A 3 46.08 37.82 -17.42
N ILE A 4 45.45 37.60 -18.58
CA ILE A 4 44.13 36.95 -18.68
C ILE A 4 44.26 35.46 -18.38
N ALA A 5 45.29 34.81 -18.89
CA ALA A 5 45.57 33.40 -18.57
C ALA A 5 45.84 33.17 -17.07
N PHE A 6 46.53 34.11 -16.41
CA PHE A 6 46.79 34.02 -14.96
C PHE A 6 45.53 34.17 -14.12
N ILE A 7 44.62 35.07 -14.50
CA ILE A 7 43.31 35.23 -13.83
C ILE A 7 42.46 33.98 -14.01
N LEU A 8 42.39 33.42 -15.22
CA LEU A 8 41.63 32.18 -15.47
C LEU A 8 42.18 30.99 -14.69
N PHE A 9 43.51 30.86 -14.58
CA PHE A 9 44.16 29.82 -13.77
C PHE A 9 43.84 29.99 -12.28
N PHE A 10 43.86 31.22 -11.76
CA PHE A 10 43.58 31.50 -10.35
C PHE A 10 42.12 31.24 -9.99
N VAL A 11 41.17 31.59 -10.86
CA VAL A 11 39.74 31.27 -10.68
C VAL A 11 39.52 29.77 -10.68
N ALA A 12 40.13 29.02 -11.61
CA ALA A 12 40.03 27.56 -11.64
C ALA A 12 40.59 26.91 -10.35
N PHE A 13 41.70 27.42 -9.82
CA PHE A 13 42.29 26.91 -8.58
C PHE A 13 41.39 27.16 -7.35
N ILE A 14 40.77 28.35 -7.26
CA ILE A 14 39.82 28.65 -6.18
C ILE A 14 38.58 27.74 -6.27
N SER A 15 38.02 27.55 -7.47
CA SER A 15 36.88 26.64 -7.66
C SER A 15 37.21 25.21 -7.22
N PHE A 16 38.38 24.68 -7.61
CA PHE A 16 38.81 23.34 -7.23
C PHE A 16 39.07 23.21 -5.72
N ALA A 17 39.63 24.25 -5.08
CA ALA A 17 39.84 24.26 -3.64
C ALA A 17 38.51 24.31 -2.86
N GLN A 18 37.51 25.05 -3.37
CA GLN A 18 36.18 25.11 -2.78
C GLN A 18 35.44 23.77 -2.92
N GLU A 19 35.52 23.14 -4.10
CA GLU A 19 34.95 21.81 -4.37
C GLU A 19 35.54 20.75 -3.42
N GLY A 20 36.86 20.74 -3.22
CA GLY A 20 37.51 19.81 -2.29
C GLY A 20 37.18 20.05 -0.81
N GLN A 21 36.76 21.26 -0.41
CA GLN A 21 36.24 21.51 0.94
C GLN A 21 34.77 21.06 1.08
N GLU A 22 33.96 21.26 0.05
CA GLU A 22 32.56 20.83 0.01
C GLU A 22 32.44 19.30 0.07
N GLU A 23 33.26 18.57 -0.69
CA GLU A 23 33.29 17.10 -0.64
C GLU A 23 33.63 16.57 0.75
N LYS A 24 34.60 17.18 1.44
CA LYS A 24 34.96 16.78 2.82
C LYS A 24 33.80 17.00 3.79
N LEU A 25 33.03 18.07 3.62
CA LEU A 25 31.86 18.35 4.45
C LEU A 25 30.74 17.33 4.18
N LYS A 26 30.47 17.04 2.90
CA LYS A 26 29.50 16.00 2.50
C LYS A 26 29.88 14.63 3.04
N GLU A 27 31.16 14.27 2.97
CA GLU A 27 31.65 13.00 3.49
C GLU A 27 31.47 12.90 5.01
N LYS A 28 31.81 13.97 5.75
CA LYS A 28 31.56 14.02 7.19
C LYS A 28 30.07 13.86 7.52
N ALA A 29 29.21 14.52 6.76
CA ALA A 29 27.77 14.44 6.95
C ALA A 29 27.22 13.04 6.62
N ARG A 30 27.76 12.37 5.61
CA ARG A 30 27.46 10.97 5.24
C ARG A 30 27.87 10.00 6.34
N ILE A 31 29.07 10.17 6.92
CA ILE A 31 29.55 9.35 8.05
C ILE A 31 28.66 9.56 9.27
N GLU A 32 28.35 10.81 9.63
CA GLU A 32 27.47 11.10 10.77
C GLU A 32 26.06 10.51 10.56
N SER A 33 25.51 10.65 9.36
CA SER A 33 24.24 10.04 8.97
C SER A 33 24.28 8.51 9.12
N THR A 34 25.36 7.87 8.69
CA THR A 34 25.54 6.41 8.78
C THR A 34 25.63 5.94 10.24
N ASN A 35 26.37 6.66 11.09
CA ASN A 35 26.48 6.32 12.51
C ASN A 35 25.13 6.45 13.23
N LEU A 36 24.38 7.52 12.97
CA LEU A 36 23.02 7.69 13.51
C LEU A 36 22.08 6.57 13.03
N THR A 37 22.23 6.14 11.79
CA THR A 37 21.46 4.99 11.26
C THR A 37 21.79 3.71 12.02
N TRP A 38 23.06 3.51 12.37
CA TRP A 38 23.50 2.35 13.15
C TRP A 38 22.94 2.37 14.56
N GLU A 39 23.00 3.50 15.27
CA GLU A 39 22.40 3.63 16.61
C GLU A 39 20.89 3.41 16.56
N ALA A 40 20.19 4.00 15.59
CA ALA A 40 18.76 3.78 15.41
C ALA A 40 18.40 2.30 15.16
N ASN A 41 19.24 1.56 14.43
CA ASN A 41 19.05 0.11 14.27
C ASN A 41 19.22 -0.62 15.61
N LYS A 42 20.16 -0.18 16.46
CA LYS A 42 20.39 -0.76 17.79
C LYS A 42 19.19 -0.53 18.69
N ASP A 43 18.69 0.70 18.75
CA ASP A 43 17.52 1.07 19.55
C ASP A 43 16.26 0.30 19.09
N LEU A 44 16.06 0.11 17.77
CA LEU A 44 14.99 -0.76 17.27
C LEU A 44 15.13 -2.21 17.72
N ALA A 45 16.35 -2.74 17.79
CA ALA A 45 16.59 -4.11 18.24
C ALA A 45 16.27 -4.28 19.74
N GLU A 46 16.28 -3.18 20.49
CA GLU A 46 15.86 -3.09 21.90
C GLU A 46 14.35 -2.73 22.05
N ASP A 47 13.59 -2.67 20.94
CA ASP A 47 12.19 -2.22 20.82
C ASP A 47 11.94 -0.78 21.30
N ASP A 48 12.99 0.04 21.38
CA ASP A 48 12.87 1.49 21.60
C ASP A 48 12.64 2.21 20.26
N PHE A 49 11.39 2.12 19.79
CA PHE A 49 10.97 2.76 18.55
C PHE A 49 11.14 4.28 18.57
N VAL A 50 10.91 4.94 19.71
CA VAL A 50 10.92 6.40 19.79
C VAL A 50 12.35 6.93 19.67
N ALA A 51 13.31 6.32 20.38
CA ALA A 51 14.72 6.67 20.25
C ALA A 51 15.21 6.41 18.83
N ALA A 52 14.88 5.24 18.27
CA ALA A 52 15.23 4.91 16.90
C ALA A 52 14.67 5.89 15.87
N GLU A 53 13.38 6.25 15.96
CA GLU A 53 12.74 7.20 15.07
C GLU A 53 13.48 8.55 15.09
N VAL A 54 13.83 9.04 16.27
CA VAL A 54 14.58 10.28 16.44
C VAL A 54 15.91 10.22 15.71
N ASP A 55 16.67 9.14 15.88
CA ASP A 55 18.00 9.02 15.29
C ASP A 55 17.96 8.75 13.78
N TYR A 56 16.97 8.01 13.27
CA TYR A 56 16.74 7.94 11.81
C TYR A 56 16.41 9.30 11.22
N ARG A 57 15.55 10.09 11.87
CA ARG A 57 15.19 11.44 11.37
C ARG A 57 16.40 12.36 11.38
N LYS A 58 17.25 12.28 12.41
CA LYS A 58 18.55 12.98 12.42
C LYS A 58 19.43 12.49 11.27
N ALA A 59 19.59 11.18 11.07
CA ALA A 59 20.39 10.61 10.00
C ALA A 59 19.96 11.15 8.62
N ILE A 60 18.66 11.13 8.33
CA ILE A 60 18.06 11.66 7.10
C ILE A 60 18.35 13.16 6.93
N SER A 61 18.33 13.94 8.02
CA SER A 61 18.63 15.38 7.96
C SER A 61 20.11 15.69 7.71
N LYS A 62 21.01 14.76 8.05
CA LYS A 62 22.45 14.95 7.92
C LYS A 62 22.94 14.74 6.50
N SER A 63 22.42 13.74 5.80
CA SER A 63 22.83 13.45 4.43
C SER A 63 21.63 12.96 3.63
N ASP A 64 21.39 13.59 2.48
CA ASP A 64 20.34 13.19 1.56
C ASP A 64 20.76 12.03 0.63
N GLU A 65 22.03 11.62 0.69
CA GLU A 65 22.58 10.46 -0.01
C GLU A 65 22.37 9.15 0.77
N ASN A 66 22.07 9.22 2.07
CA ASN A 66 21.80 8.03 2.88
C ASN A 66 20.39 7.50 2.60
N THR A 67 20.31 6.49 1.73
CA THR A 67 19.06 5.80 1.37
C THR A 67 18.66 4.74 2.40
N VAL A 68 19.59 4.30 3.25
CA VAL A 68 19.39 3.25 4.25
C VAL A 68 18.54 3.74 5.42
N ALA A 69 18.82 4.94 5.93
CA ALA A 69 18.05 5.53 7.04
C ALA A 69 16.54 5.66 6.74
N PRO A 70 16.10 6.29 5.63
CA PRO A 70 14.68 6.35 5.31
C PRO A 70 14.11 4.95 5.02
N TYR A 71 14.85 4.05 4.37
CA TYR A 71 14.37 2.68 4.15
C TYR A 71 14.10 1.92 5.48
N ASN A 72 15.04 1.96 6.42
CA ASN A 72 14.90 1.28 7.71
C ASN A 72 13.81 1.91 8.57
N LEU A 73 13.70 3.24 8.59
CA LEU A 73 12.60 3.92 9.27
C LEU A 73 11.24 3.57 8.64
N GLY A 74 11.18 3.41 7.31
CA GLY A 74 10.00 2.92 6.62
C GLY A 74 9.57 1.52 7.09
N ASN A 75 10.53 0.61 7.25
CA ASN A 75 10.27 -0.73 7.79
C ASN A 75 9.75 -0.65 9.24
N ALA A 76 10.33 0.23 10.06
CA ALA A 76 9.90 0.43 11.44
C ALA A 76 8.44 0.92 11.51
N TYR A 77 8.09 1.94 10.71
CA TYR A 77 6.71 2.42 10.61
C TYR A 77 5.76 1.34 10.08
N TYR A 78 6.18 0.55 9.09
CA TYR A 78 5.36 -0.55 8.56
C TYR A 78 5.04 -1.60 9.64
N ASN A 79 6.04 -1.94 10.47
CA ASN A 79 5.87 -2.87 11.58
C ASN A 79 4.98 -2.32 12.71
N LYS A 80 4.98 -1.00 12.92
CA LYS A 80 4.04 -0.30 13.82
C LYS A 80 2.71 0.05 13.12
N GLU A 81 2.44 -0.53 11.95
CA GLU A 81 1.21 -0.34 11.14
C GLU A 81 0.92 1.12 10.74
N SER A 82 1.91 1.99 10.84
CA SER A 82 1.87 3.40 10.41
C SER A 82 2.16 3.49 8.91
N TYR A 83 1.19 3.03 8.11
CA TYR A 83 1.39 2.78 6.68
C TYR A 83 1.65 4.03 5.85
N ALA A 84 1.04 5.18 6.19
CA ALA A 84 1.26 6.42 5.46
C ALA A 84 2.70 6.94 5.64
N GLU A 85 3.21 6.90 6.86
CA GLU A 85 4.58 7.24 7.21
C GLU A 85 5.57 6.27 6.55
N ALA A 86 5.27 4.97 6.60
CA ALA A 86 6.06 3.94 5.94
C ALA A 86 6.19 4.22 4.44
N PHE A 87 5.07 4.48 3.75
CA PHE A 87 5.08 4.84 2.33
C PHE A 87 5.95 6.07 2.06
N GLY A 88 5.79 7.14 2.84
CA GLY A 88 6.58 8.37 2.67
C GLY A 88 8.09 8.11 2.75
N ARG A 89 8.51 7.23 3.67
CA ARG A 89 9.91 6.88 3.86
C ARG A 89 10.45 5.93 2.79
N PHE A 90 9.69 4.93 2.37
CA PHE A 90 10.09 4.09 1.23
C PHE A 90 10.16 4.89 -0.07
N LYS A 91 9.22 5.81 -0.31
CA LYS A 91 9.26 6.73 -1.45
C LYS A 91 10.55 7.54 -1.45
N GLN A 92 10.88 8.16 -0.31
CA GLN A 92 12.12 8.92 -0.15
C GLN A 92 13.36 8.08 -0.45
N ALA A 93 13.43 6.85 0.08
CA ALA A 93 14.54 5.93 -0.18
C ALA A 93 14.64 5.56 -1.67
N GLY A 94 13.53 5.20 -2.31
CA GLY A 94 13.49 4.79 -3.72
C GLY A 94 13.83 5.90 -4.70
N GLU A 95 13.44 7.15 -4.41
CA GLU A 95 13.76 8.33 -5.24
C GLU A 95 15.24 8.70 -5.18
N LYS A 96 15.89 8.49 -4.03
CA LYS A 96 17.31 8.79 -3.81
C LYS A 96 18.23 7.63 -4.19
N ALA A 97 17.73 6.39 -4.20
CA ALA A 97 18.47 5.21 -4.59
C ALA A 97 19.06 5.32 -5.99
N THR A 98 20.34 4.99 -6.14
CA THR A 98 21.03 4.90 -7.44
C THR A 98 21.16 3.45 -7.89
N ALA A 99 21.37 2.52 -6.96
CA ALA A 99 21.46 1.10 -7.21
C ALA A 99 20.08 0.48 -7.49
N LYS A 100 20.03 -0.44 -8.47
CA LYS A 100 18.79 -1.18 -8.79
C LYS A 100 18.26 -1.96 -7.59
N GLU A 101 19.15 -2.56 -6.81
CA GLU A 101 18.77 -3.35 -5.63
C GLU A 101 18.04 -2.51 -4.58
N GLU A 102 18.53 -1.30 -4.31
CA GLU A 102 17.90 -0.37 -3.36
C GLU A 102 16.54 0.11 -3.88
N LYS A 103 16.45 0.46 -5.17
CA LYS A 103 15.17 0.81 -5.81
C LYS A 103 14.17 -0.34 -5.69
N HIS A 104 14.59 -1.56 -6.01
CA HIS A 104 13.76 -2.75 -5.92
C HIS A 104 13.17 -2.91 -4.52
N LYS A 105 14.00 -2.87 -3.47
CA LYS A 105 13.55 -3.00 -2.06
C LYS A 105 12.55 -1.91 -1.68
N ALA A 106 12.82 -0.66 -2.05
CA ALA A 106 11.92 0.45 -1.76
C ALA A 106 10.55 0.26 -2.44
N TYR A 107 10.51 -0.01 -3.75
CA TYR A 107 9.26 -0.21 -4.48
C TYR A 107 8.51 -1.47 -4.03
N HIS A 108 9.22 -2.55 -3.68
CA HIS A 108 8.61 -3.76 -3.11
C HIS A 108 7.85 -3.41 -1.82
N ASN A 109 8.50 -2.71 -0.91
CA ASN A 109 7.87 -2.33 0.36
C ASN A 109 6.76 -1.29 0.20
N MET A 110 6.82 -0.40 -0.79
CA MET A 110 5.68 0.45 -1.17
C MET A 110 4.48 -0.40 -1.62
N GLY A 111 4.72 -1.46 -2.39
CA GLY A 111 3.69 -2.43 -2.74
C GLY A 111 3.09 -3.11 -1.51
N ASN A 112 3.93 -3.53 -0.55
CA ASN A 112 3.47 -4.12 0.70
C ASN A 112 2.60 -3.15 1.52
N VAL A 113 2.98 -1.88 1.58
CA VAL A 113 2.17 -0.82 2.21
C VAL A 113 0.79 -0.72 1.55
N PHE A 114 0.74 -0.63 0.21
CA PHE A 114 -0.52 -0.55 -0.50
C PHE A 114 -1.39 -1.80 -0.34
N MET A 115 -0.78 -2.99 -0.27
CA MET A 115 -1.49 -4.24 0.03
C MET A 115 -2.17 -4.19 1.40
N LYS A 116 -1.50 -3.64 2.43
CA LYS A 116 -2.08 -3.47 3.76
C LYS A 116 -3.23 -2.46 3.79
N GLN A 117 -3.12 -1.41 3.00
CA GLN A 117 -4.17 -0.39 2.83
C GLN A 117 -5.30 -0.83 1.89
N LYS A 118 -5.20 -2.02 1.28
CA LYS A 118 -6.12 -2.54 0.24
C LYS A 118 -6.21 -1.65 -1.01
N GLU A 119 -5.17 -0.86 -1.27
CA GLU A 119 -5.03 -0.03 -2.46
C GLU A 119 -4.38 -0.88 -3.58
N TYR A 120 -5.08 -1.92 -4.02
CA TYR A 120 -4.50 -2.99 -4.84
C TYR A 120 -3.99 -2.50 -6.19
N GLU A 121 -4.62 -1.50 -6.81
CA GLU A 121 -4.13 -0.87 -8.04
C GLU A 121 -2.73 -0.28 -7.84
N LYS A 122 -2.51 0.45 -6.74
CA LYS A 122 -1.21 1.05 -6.44
C LYS A 122 -0.18 -0.01 -6.06
N ALA A 123 -0.59 -1.07 -5.37
CA ALA A 123 0.27 -2.21 -5.08
C ALA A 123 0.81 -2.87 -6.36
N VAL A 124 -0.08 -3.09 -7.34
CA VAL A 124 0.29 -3.65 -8.65
C VAL A 124 1.37 -2.81 -9.34
N GLU A 125 1.20 -1.48 -9.38
CA GLU A 125 2.20 -0.61 -10.01
C GLU A 125 3.53 -0.58 -9.24
N ALA A 126 3.49 -0.52 -7.91
CA ALA A 126 4.70 -0.55 -7.09
C ALA A 126 5.49 -1.86 -7.27
N TYR A 127 4.83 -3.01 -7.26
CA TYR A 127 5.49 -4.29 -7.49
C TYR A 127 6.03 -4.43 -8.92
N LYS A 128 5.36 -3.85 -9.93
CA LYS A 128 5.90 -3.79 -11.29
C LYS A 128 7.19 -2.97 -11.34
N GLU A 129 7.23 -1.80 -10.70
CA GLU A 129 8.47 -1.00 -10.62
C GLU A 129 9.59 -1.73 -9.86
N ALA A 130 9.25 -2.46 -8.80
CA ALA A 130 10.21 -3.31 -8.10
C ALA A 130 10.79 -4.38 -9.03
N LEU A 131 9.97 -5.09 -9.82
CA LEU A 131 10.41 -6.11 -10.76
C LEU A 131 11.17 -5.55 -11.97
N ARG A 132 10.95 -4.29 -12.36
CA ARG A 132 11.83 -3.65 -13.37
C ARG A 132 13.27 -3.52 -12.88
N ASN A 133 13.46 -3.38 -11.58
CA ASN A 133 14.78 -3.23 -10.96
C ASN A 133 15.42 -4.58 -10.61
N ASN A 134 14.62 -5.56 -10.15
CA ASN A 134 15.04 -6.95 -9.98
C ASN A 134 14.00 -7.93 -10.57
N PRO A 135 14.14 -8.33 -11.85
CA PRO A 135 13.16 -9.18 -12.50
C PRO A 135 13.07 -10.61 -11.97
N LYS A 136 14.06 -11.05 -11.18
CA LYS A 136 14.17 -12.44 -10.69
C LYS A 136 13.62 -12.63 -9.28
N ASP A 137 13.08 -11.58 -8.67
CA ASP A 137 12.55 -11.68 -7.32
C ASP A 137 11.19 -12.40 -7.30
N GLU A 138 11.21 -13.65 -6.85
CA GLU A 138 10.01 -14.49 -6.84
C GLU A 138 8.98 -14.04 -5.78
N GLU A 139 9.43 -13.42 -4.68
CA GLU A 139 8.54 -12.87 -3.67
C GLU A 139 7.70 -11.72 -4.23
N THR A 140 8.34 -10.76 -4.91
CA THR A 140 7.63 -9.66 -5.57
C THR A 140 6.71 -10.17 -6.68
N ARG A 141 7.10 -11.19 -7.44
CA ARG A 141 6.22 -11.81 -8.45
C ARG A 141 4.98 -12.41 -7.82
N TYR A 142 5.15 -13.14 -6.73
CA TYR A 142 4.05 -13.68 -5.93
C TYR A 142 3.13 -12.57 -5.41
N ASN A 143 3.70 -11.52 -4.83
CA ASN A 143 2.93 -10.40 -4.29
C ASN A 143 2.19 -9.62 -5.40
N LEU A 144 2.80 -9.45 -6.58
CA LEU A 144 2.14 -8.86 -7.75
C LEU A 144 0.96 -9.70 -8.22
N ALA A 145 1.13 -11.02 -8.31
CA ALA A 145 0.06 -11.94 -8.68
C ALA A 145 -1.11 -11.85 -7.68
N LEU A 146 -0.81 -11.88 -6.38
CA LEU A 146 -1.80 -11.72 -5.33
C LEU A 146 -2.52 -10.36 -5.42
N ALA A 147 -1.79 -9.27 -5.64
CA ALA A 147 -2.35 -7.92 -5.79
C ALA A 147 -3.32 -7.82 -6.96
N LYS A 148 -2.98 -8.40 -8.13
CA LYS A 148 -3.86 -8.43 -9.31
C LYS A 148 -5.16 -9.20 -9.06
N GLU A 149 -5.09 -10.32 -8.36
CA GLU A 149 -6.28 -11.12 -8.08
C GLU A 149 -7.18 -10.44 -7.05
N LEU A 150 -6.62 -9.80 -6.02
CA LEU A 150 -7.38 -9.00 -5.06
C LEU A 150 -8.03 -7.79 -5.74
N LEU A 151 -7.32 -7.12 -6.64
CA LEU A 151 -7.85 -6.04 -7.46
C LEU A 151 -9.06 -6.51 -8.28
N LYS A 152 -8.94 -7.66 -8.96
CA LYS A 152 -10.04 -8.22 -9.75
C LYS A 152 -11.26 -8.51 -8.87
N LYS A 153 -11.06 -9.13 -7.70
CA LYS A 153 -12.16 -9.39 -6.75
C LYS A 153 -12.84 -8.09 -6.29
N GLN A 154 -12.07 -7.05 -6.00
CA GLN A 154 -12.60 -5.75 -5.62
C GLN A 154 -13.46 -5.14 -6.74
N GLN A 155 -13.04 -5.27 -7.99
CA GLN A 155 -13.81 -4.81 -9.16
C GLN A 155 -15.09 -5.62 -9.37
N ASP A 156 -15.03 -6.96 -9.23
CA ASP A 156 -16.18 -7.85 -9.36
C ASP A 156 -17.23 -7.58 -8.25
N GLU A 157 -16.80 -7.26 -7.03
CA GLU A 157 -17.68 -6.88 -5.92
C GLU A 157 -18.36 -5.52 -6.16
N GLN A 158 -17.64 -4.55 -6.72
CA GLN A 158 -18.21 -3.25 -7.09
C GLN A 158 -19.28 -3.39 -8.19
N GLN A 159 -19.01 -4.17 -9.23
CA GLN A 159 -19.98 -4.42 -10.31
C GLN A 159 -21.28 -5.04 -9.82
N LYS A 160 -21.22 -6.04 -8.92
CA LYS A 160 -22.42 -6.66 -8.33
C LYS A 160 -23.24 -5.68 -7.47
N ASN A 161 -22.58 -4.74 -6.81
CA ASN A 161 -23.27 -3.72 -6.02
C ASN A 161 -23.97 -2.68 -6.90
N ASP A 162 -23.37 -2.34 -8.04
CA ASP A 162 -23.96 -1.43 -9.02
C ASP A 162 -25.16 -2.09 -9.74
N GLU A 163 -25.03 -3.35 -10.17
CA GLU A 163 -26.14 -4.11 -10.77
C GLU A 163 -27.34 -4.27 -9.81
N ASN A 164 -27.09 -4.42 -8.50
CA ASN A 164 -28.15 -4.50 -7.50
C ASN A 164 -28.83 -3.14 -7.23
N LYS A 165 -28.13 -2.02 -7.42
CA LYS A 165 -28.73 -0.68 -7.35
C LYS A 165 -29.65 -0.40 -8.53
N ASP A 166 -29.19 -0.72 -9.74
CA ASP A 166 -29.99 -0.55 -10.97
C ASP A 166 -31.29 -1.38 -10.94
N ASN A 167 -31.25 -2.57 -10.31
CA ASN A 167 -32.44 -3.41 -10.16
C ASN A 167 -33.42 -2.90 -9.09
N LYS A 168 -32.97 -2.07 -8.14
CA LYS A 168 -33.82 -1.47 -7.10
C LYS A 168 -34.55 -0.23 -7.65
N ASP A 169 -33.85 0.61 -8.41
CA ASP A 169 -34.44 1.77 -9.07
C ASP A 169 -35.47 1.38 -10.15
N ASN A 170 -35.30 0.22 -10.80
CA ASN A 170 -36.28 -0.32 -11.75
C ASN A 170 -37.52 -0.94 -11.09
N LYS A 171 -37.47 -1.22 -9.79
CA LYS A 171 -38.62 -1.74 -9.03
C LYS A 171 -39.48 -0.60 -8.50
N ASP A 172 -38.84 0.47 -8.03
CA ASP A 172 -39.54 1.68 -7.58
C ASP A 172 -40.23 2.42 -8.76
N GLN A 173 -39.71 2.32 -10.00
CA GLN A 173 -40.41 2.84 -11.20
C GLN A 173 -41.57 1.97 -11.71
N LYS A 174 -41.70 0.73 -11.24
CA LYS A 174 -42.86 -0.12 -11.58
C LYS A 174 -44.01 0.02 -10.58
N ASP A 175 -43.70 0.31 -9.33
CA ASP A 175 -44.74 0.50 -8.30
C ASP A 175 -45.46 1.86 -8.43
N ASP A 176 -44.86 2.86 -9.08
CA ASP A 176 -45.52 4.15 -9.42
C ASP A 176 -46.38 4.12 -10.69
N LYS A 177 -46.40 3.02 -11.46
CA LYS A 177 -47.26 2.86 -12.64
C LYS A 177 -48.51 1.99 -12.43
N ASP A 178 -48.61 1.30 -11.31
CA ASP A 178 -49.76 0.44 -10.98
C ASP A 178 -50.76 1.08 -9.99
N GLN A 179 -50.54 2.33 -9.53
CA GLN A 179 -51.53 3.05 -8.71
C GLN A 179 -52.56 3.89 -9.51
N ASP A 180 -52.37 4.08 -10.82
CA ASP A 180 -53.27 4.91 -11.66
C ASP A 180 -54.38 4.14 -12.43
N GLN A 181 -54.62 2.84 -12.14
CA GLN A 181 -55.63 2.05 -12.86
C GLN A 181 -56.71 1.37 -12.01
N LYS A 182 -56.91 1.77 -10.74
CA LYS A 182 -58.05 1.29 -9.94
C LYS A 182 -58.79 2.42 -9.24
N ASN A 183 -59.46 3.25 -10.03
CA ASN A 183 -60.57 4.04 -9.52
C ASN A 183 -61.53 4.41 -10.65
N ASP A 184 -62.36 3.46 -11.06
CA ASP A 184 -63.62 3.76 -11.73
C ASP A 184 -64.60 2.61 -11.50
N GLY A 185 -65.74 2.93 -10.88
CA GLY A 185 -66.92 2.08 -10.80
C GLY A 185 -67.21 1.50 -9.42
N ASP A 186 -67.83 2.28 -8.53
CA ASP A 186 -69.28 2.21 -8.36
C ASP A 186 -69.75 3.14 -7.24
N ASN A 187 -70.63 4.06 -7.64
CA ASN A 187 -71.29 5.05 -6.81
C ASN A 187 -72.79 4.90 -7.02
N LYS A 188 -73.53 4.64 -5.94
CA LYS A 188 -74.97 4.89 -5.66
C LYS A 188 -75.30 4.17 -4.36
N GLU A 189 -75.99 4.72 -3.37
CA GLU A 189 -76.81 5.92 -3.23
C GLU A 189 -77.01 6.08 -1.71
N ASP A 190 -76.94 7.28 -1.15
CA ASP A 190 -78.02 7.81 -0.30
C ASP A 190 -77.72 9.21 0.24
N GLN A 191 -78.66 10.11 -0.02
CA GLN A 191 -78.74 11.45 0.53
C GLN A 191 -79.35 11.43 1.93
N LYS A 192 -78.78 12.20 2.88
CA LYS A 192 -79.47 13.32 3.57
C LYS A 192 -78.61 13.98 4.67
N ASN A 193 -78.24 15.23 4.39
CA ASN A 193 -78.36 16.45 5.21
C ASN A 193 -77.85 16.53 6.68
N LYS A 194 -77.01 17.57 6.87
CA LYS A 194 -76.93 18.53 8.00
C LYS A 194 -76.26 18.02 9.29
N ASP A 195 -75.37 18.73 10.00
CA ASP A 195 -74.98 20.15 10.03
C ASP A 195 -73.53 20.29 10.57
N ASP A 196 -73.03 21.51 10.43
CA ASP A 196 -71.71 22.09 10.66
C ASP A 196 -70.91 21.80 11.96
N SER A 197 -69.60 21.93 11.77
CA SER A 197 -68.62 22.70 12.57
C SER A 197 -67.85 22.09 13.74
N ASP A 198 -66.53 22.08 13.51
CA ASP A 198 -65.44 22.57 14.36
C ASP A 198 -64.81 21.70 15.48
N LYS A 199 -63.55 21.37 15.18
CA LYS A 199 -62.31 21.51 15.98
C LYS A 199 -61.74 20.31 16.76
N LYS A 200 -60.57 19.93 16.24
CA LYS A 200 -59.25 19.77 16.90
C LYS A 200 -59.03 18.60 17.86
N ASP A 201 -58.25 17.65 17.36
CA ASP A 201 -56.89 17.32 17.81
C ASP A 201 -56.59 17.26 19.31
N GLN A 202 -56.25 16.01 19.68
CA GLN A 202 -54.95 15.58 20.20
C GLN A 202 -54.69 15.47 21.72
N GLU A 203 -54.16 14.28 22.01
CA GLU A 203 -53.16 13.90 23.03
C GLU A 203 -53.67 13.89 24.49
N ASP A 204 -53.33 12.94 25.35
CA ASP A 204 -51.99 12.44 25.64
C ASP A 204 -52.06 11.29 26.70
N LYS A 205 -50.95 10.53 26.82
CA LYS A 205 -50.41 9.75 27.96
C LYS A 205 -50.93 8.37 28.39
N GLY A 206 -49.92 7.53 28.71
CA GLY A 206 -49.93 6.55 29.81
C GLY A 206 -48.99 5.37 29.57
N ASP A 207 -47.68 5.48 29.82
CA ASP A 207 -46.94 5.15 31.08
C ASP A 207 -46.85 3.66 31.49
N LYS A 208 -45.58 3.22 31.68
CA LYS A 208 -45.04 2.28 32.71
C LYS A 208 -45.54 0.81 32.69
N GLU A 209 -44.85 -0.21 33.16
CA GLU A 209 -43.58 -0.54 33.86
C GLU A 209 -43.45 -2.09 33.70
N ASP A 210 -42.27 -2.70 33.85
CA ASP A 210 -42.06 -3.85 34.75
C ASP A 210 -40.72 -4.61 34.56
N GLU A 211 -40.21 -5.01 35.70
CA GLU A 211 -38.90 -5.57 36.06
C GLU A 211 -38.70 -7.06 35.73
N LYS A 212 -37.44 -7.52 35.73
CA LYS A 212 -36.87 -8.68 36.49
C LYS A 212 -35.43 -8.97 36.03
N LYS A 213 -34.41 -8.75 36.88
CA LYS A 213 -33.78 -9.66 37.89
C LYS A 213 -32.70 -10.62 37.37
N GLU A 214 -31.47 -10.37 37.87
CA GLU A 214 -30.51 -11.32 38.50
C GLU A 214 -29.94 -12.47 37.62
N ASP A 215 -28.68 -12.92 37.68
CA ASP A 215 -27.64 -12.90 38.71
C ASP A 215 -26.26 -13.32 38.10
N ASN A 216 -25.18 -12.72 38.59
CA ASN A 216 -23.86 -13.28 38.99
C ASN A 216 -23.21 -14.49 38.25
N LYS A 217 -21.93 -14.35 37.81
CA LYS A 217 -20.71 -14.77 38.58
C LYS A 217 -19.38 -14.62 37.80
N GLU A 218 -18.37 -14.21 38.57
CA GLU A 218 -16.96 -13.98 38.24
C GLU A 218 -16.07 -15.25 38.29
N GLY A 219 -14.81 -15.09 37.82
CA GLY A 219 -13.60 -15.80 38.26
C GLY A 219 -13.08 -16.87 37.29
N GLU A 220 -11.79 -17.09 37.03
CA GLU A 220 -10.47 -16.52 37.38
C GLU A 220 -9.44 -17.46 36.69
N GLY A 221 -8.18 -17.04 36.48
CA GLY A 221 -7.06 -18.00 36.33
C GLY A 221 -5.99 -17.73 35.25
N ASP A 222 -5.11 -16.77 35.52
CA ASP A 222 -3.80 -16.59 34.88
C ASP A 222 -2.74 -17.42 35.63
N GLU A 223 -1.94 -18.25 34.94
CA GLU A 223 -0.69 -18.81 35.49
C GLU A 223 0.47 -18.65 34.50
N LYS A 224 1.48 -17.88 34.94
CA LYS A 224 2.82 -17.80 34.38
C LYS A 224 3.67 -18.98 34.88
N LYS A 225 4.54 -19.51 34.01
CA LYS A 225 5.81 -20.13 34.44
C LYS A 225 6.97 -19.63 33.57
N GLU A 226 7.94 -19.04 34.25
CA GLU A 226 9.29 -18.73 33.75
C GLU A 226 10.19 -19.96 33.91
N GLU A 227 11.14 -20.15 32.98
CA GLU A 227 12.41 -20.83 33.25
C GLU A 227 13.53 -20.24 32.35
N GLN A 228 14.73 -20.14 32.90
CA GLN A 228 15.87 -19.31 32.44
C GLN A 228 16.93 -20.08 31.60
N LYS A 229 17.47 -19.41 30.56
CA LYS A 229 18.87 -19.34 29.98
C LYS A 229 19.79 -20.60 30.01
N LYS A 230 20.59 -20.99 29.01
CA LYS A 230 21.47 -20.27 28.02
C LYS A 230 22.17 -21.29 27.04
N PRO A 231 23.13 -20.89 26.15
CA PRO A 231 23.02 -20.70 24.70
C PRO A 231 23.63 -21.83 23.83
N GLU A 232 23.16 -22.03 22.58
CA GLU A 232 23.98 -22.71 21.56
C GLU A 232 23.65 -22.26 20.12
N GLN A 233 24.69 -22.25 19.29
CA GLN A 233 24.78 -21.64 17.98
C GLN A 233 24.10 -22.46 16.88
N GLY A 234 23.45 -21.73 15.97
CA GLY A 234 23.30 -22.09 14.56
C GLY A 234 22.13 -23.01 14.25
N ASP A 235 21.03 -22.45 13.71
CA ASP A 235 20.28 -23.09 12.64
C ASP A 235 19.28 -22.14 11.96
N LYS A 236 19.02 -22.44 10.69
CA LYS A 236 18.18 -21.71 9.71
C LYS A 236 16.76 -21.40 10.22
N PRO A 237 16.08 -20.35 9.71
CA PRO A 237 14.69 -20.10 10.06
C PRO A 237 13.80 -21.28 9.64
N GLN A 238 13.20 -21.96 10.62
CA GLN A 238 12.12 -22.92 10.40
C GLN A 238 10.86 -22.15 9.97
N GLU A 239 10.33 -22.50 8.80
CA GLU A 239 9.00 -22.10 8.35
C GLU A 239 7.93 -22.61 9.34
N GLN A 240 7.42 -21.73 10.19
CA GLN A 240 6.15 -21.98 10.86
C GLN A 240 5.04 -21.99 9.81
N GLN A 241 4.50 -23.17 9.52
CA GLN A 241 3.28 -23.33 8.75
C GLN A 241 2.12 -22.65 9.50
N GLN A 242 1.81 -21.40 9.12
CA GLN A 242 0.57 -20.75 9.52
C GLN A 242 -0.61 -21.49 8.87
N GLN A 243 -1.60 -21.86 9.68
CA GLN A 243 -2.88 -22.34 9.18
C GLN A 243 -3.51 -21.29 8.25
N PRO A 244 -4.21 -21.72 7.17
CA PRO A 244 -4.73 -20.81 6.16
C PRO A 244 -5.77 -19.87 6.79
N ARG A 245 -5.51 -18.55 6.71
CA ARG A 245 -6.47 -17.52 7.12
C ARG A 245 -7.63 -17.51 6.11
N PRO A 246 -8.90 -17.39 6.56
CA PRO A 246 -10.06 -17.40 5.68
C PRO A 246 -10.11 -16.10 4.86
N ASN A 247 -9.48 -16.12 3.68
CA ASN A 247 -9.55 -15.16 2.55
C ASN A 247 -8.26 -15.13 1.70
N GLN A 248 -7.26 -15.97 2.01
CA GLN A 248 -6.06 -16.08 1.19
C GLN A 248 -6.27 -17.12 0.07
N LEU A 249 -5.85 -16.79 -1.15
CA LEU A 249 -5.85 -17.72 -2.30
C LEU A 249 -5.06 -18.98 -1.94
N SER A 250 -5.49 -20.14 -2.45
CA SER A 250 -4.73 -21.37 -2.25
C SER A 250 -3.36 -21.26 -2.95
N LYS A 251 -2.35 -21.93 -2.39
CA LYS A 251 -1.00 -21.97 -3.01
C LYS A 251 -1.06 -22.38 -4.49
N GLN A 252 -1.97 -23.29 -4.84
CA GLN A 252 -2.16 -23.75 -6.21
C GLN A 252 -2.78 -22.67 -7.11
N GLN A 253 -3.75 -21.89 -6.62
CA GLN A 253 -4.32 -20.77 -7.38
C GLN A 253 -3.24 -19.73 -7.72
N ILE A 254 -2.37 -19.42 -6.75
CA ILE A 254 -1.28 -18.47 -6.98
C ILE A 254 -0.23 -19.06 -7.91
N GLN A 255 0.10 -20.35 -7.78
CA GLN A 255 1.02 -21.02 -8.70
C GLN A 255 0.51 -20.97 -10.16
N ASN A 256 -0.77 -21.28 -10.36
CA ASN A 256 -1.39 -21.21 -11.69
C ASN A 256 -1.35 -19.77 -12.25
N LEU A 257 -1.57 -18.77 -11.38
CA LEU A 257 -1.50 -17.36 -11.76
C LEU A 257 -0.07 -16.94 -12.12
N LEU A 258 0.93 -17.39 -11.37
CA LEU A 258 2.34 -17.17 -11.66
C LEU A 258 2.74 -17.78 -12.99
N GLU A 259 2.30 -19.01 -13.27
CA GLU A 259 2.53 -19.67 -14.56
C GLU A 259 1.86 -18.90 -15.71
N ALA A 260 0.62 -18.44 -15.52
CA ALA A 260 -0.07 -17.61 -16.50
C ALA A 260 0.69 -16.30 -16.78
N MET A 261 1.16 -15.62 -15.73
CA MET A 261 1.96 -14.40 -15.86
C MET A 261 3.28 -14.65 -16.58
N GLN A 262 4.00 -15.71 -16.24
CA GLN A 262 5.25 -16.08 -16.92
C GLN A 262 5.02 -16.36 -18.42
N ASN A 263 3.91 -17.03 -18.75
CA ASN A 263 3.53 -17.29 -20.14
C ASN A 263 3.19 -15.99 -20.90
N GLU A 264 2.53 -15.04 -20.26
CA GLU A 264 2.27 -13.72 -20.85
C GLU A 264 3.55 -12.91 -21.04
N GLU A 265 4.44 -12.90 -20.05
CA GLU A 265 5.74 -12.24 -20.13
C GLU A 265 6.57 -12.79 -21.28
N LYS A 266 6.61 -14.12 -21.44
CA LYS A 266 7.29 -14.79 -22.55
C LYS A 266 6.73 -14.35 -23.90
N LYS A 267 5.40 -14.32 -24.06
CA LYS A 267 4.74 -13.83 -25.29
C LYS A 267 5.08 -12.37 -25.59
N VAL A 268 5.15 -11.51 -24.56
CA VAL A 268 5.53 -10.10 -24.72
C VAL A 268 6.99 -10.00 -25.15
N GLN A 269 7.87 -10.77 -24.54
CA GLN A 269 9.29 -10.82 -24.88
C GLN A 269 9.51 -11.24 -26.34
N GLU A 270 8.87 -12.32 -26.78
CA GLU A 270 8.91 -12.79 -28.17
C GLU A 270 8.45 -11.69 -29.17
N LYS A 271 7.39 -10.94 -28.82
CA LYS A 271 6.91 -9.82 -29.65
C LYS A 271 7.92 -8.67 -29.72
N ILE A 272 8.58 -8.34 -28.60
CA ILE A 272 9.61 -7.30 -28.56
C ILE A 272 10.80 -7.70 -29.43
N ASP A 273 11.27 -8.94 -29.30
CA ASP A 273 12.43 -9.43 -30.04
C ASP A 273 12.12 -9.56 -31.54
N ALA A 274 10.93 -10.02 -31.92
CA ALA A 274 10.47 -10.02 -33.31
C ALA A 274 10.40 -8.60 -33.91
N LYS A 275 10.06 -7.57 -33.13
CA LYS A 275 10.08 -6.17 -33.57
C LYS A 275 11.51 -5.63 -33.74
N LYS A 276 12.44 -5.97 -32.84
CA LYS A 276 13.86 -5.59 -32.95
C LYS A 276 14.49 -6.15 -34.23
N VAL A 277 14.23 -7.42 -34.54
CA VAL A 277 14.74 -8.07 -35.77
C VAL A 277 14.23 -7.37 -37.04
N LYS A 278 13.00 -6.86 -37.04
CA LYS A 278 12.44 -6.13 -38.20
C LYS A 278 12.95 -4.68 -38.34
N GLY A 279 13.52 -4.10 -37.27
CA GLY A 279 14.01 -2.71 -37.23
C GLY A 279 15.44 -2.52 -37.75
N ALA A 280 16.24 -3.57 -37.85
CA ALA A 280 17.61 -3.50 -38.35
C ALA A 280 17.69 -3.62 -39.88
N LYS A 281 17.14 -2.66 -40.64
CA LYS A 281 17.51 -2.49 -42.05
C LYS A 281 18.84 -1.71 -42.09
N VAL A 282 19.95 -2.44 -42.18
CA VAL A 282 21.25 -1.86 -42.55
C VAL A 282 21.10 -1.23 -43.93
N LYS A 283 21.14 0.10 -44.02
CA LYS A 283 21.40 0.76 -45.30
C LYS A 283 22.83 0.42 -45.67
N ASN A 284 23.01 -0.52 -46.59
CA ASN A 284 24.28 -0.65 -47.28
C ASN A 284 24.49 0.65 -48.07
N GLU A 285 25.41 1.49 -47.62
CA GLU A 285 26.00 2.50 -48.48
C GLU A 285 26.69 1.75 -49.61
N LYS A 286 26.10 1.85 -50.80
CA LYS A 286 26.68 1.35 -52.03
C LYS A 286 27.84 2.27 -52.36
N ASP A 287 29.05 1.83 -52.02
CA ASP A 287 30.29 2.38 -52.57
C ASP A 287 30.42 1.84 -54.00
N TRP A 288 29.97 2.64 -54.98
CA TRP A 288 30.38 2.59 -56.39
C TRP A 288 30.04 3.92 -57.06
#